data_AF-H8MTM7-F1
#
_entry.id   AF-H8MTM7-F1
#
_cell.length_a   1.000
_cell.length_b   1.000
_cell.length_c   1.000
_cell.angle_alpha   90.00
_cell.angle_beta   90.00
_cell.angle_gamma   90.00
#
_symmetry.space_group_name_H-M   'P 1'
#
loop_
_entity.id
_entity.type
_entity.pdbx_description
1 polymer ?
#
loop_
_entity_poly.entity_id
_entity_poly.type
_entity_poly.pdbx_seq_one_letter_code
_entity_poly.pdbx_strand_id
1 'polypeptide(L)'
;MSTQRVEKSWQKTGLKDYSTEALLGTLRHYGIPVGEEDYRKLAESAYPLGIAQQWAAKWKGTGPFKDYVVAAAVELWRRWMPDRVSPQEFTTALATLMQVLVHKLNGAKEAPVASSFEHVKALRSKLAVDDKGALPQPFLQEALAPFSEKDAELFDSLAESLAAQGHLDDATAFAEVEEFLLPDRRGISLAVVRAAKGEREPAIQDLKNLIHDVARAPISRLLAVDGLIHLQAWIDASVEGRGLLAEAEKSNDIHLALDLVPRLEHVFKQQNDRSALLELMGTQERLEALHDKMHPGHRAHRHQHAQPQRRR
;
A
#
# COMPACT_ATOMS: atom_id res chain seq x y z
N MET A 1 11.01 33.09 33.94
CA MET A 1 11.67 32.16 33.00
C MET A 1 11.13 32.45 31.61
N SER A 2 11.97 32.89 30.67
CA SER A 2 11.53 33.16 29.29
C SER A 2 11.09 31.84 28.66
N THR A 3 9.79 31.70 28.39
CA THR A 3 9.25 30.53 27.67
C THR A 3 9.79 30.61 26.25
N GLN A 4 10.88 29.90 25.95
CA GLN A 4 11.34 29.76 24.58
C GLN A 4 10.18 29.26 23.72
N ARG A 5 9.99 29.85 22.54
CA ARG A 5 8.92 29.51 21.61
C ARG A 5 9.51 29.32 20.23
N VAL A 6 8.87 28.47 19.44
CA VAL A 6 9.21 28.30 18.04
C VAL A 6 8.75 29.54 17.28
N GLU A 7 9.66 30.12 16.50
CA GLU A 7 9.41 31.27 15.64
C GLU A 7 8.87 30.85 14.27
N LYS A 8 8.28 31.78 13.51
CA LYS A 8 7.57 31.48 12.25
C LYS A 8 8.45 30.88 11.15
N SER A 9 9.78 31.04 11.24
CA SER A 9 10.76 30.50 10.29
C SER A 9 10.83 28.96 10.29
N TRP A 10 10.23 28.30 11.29
CA TRP A 10 10.25 26.85 11.47
C TRP A 10 9.77 26.06 10.25
N GLN A 11 8.84 26.62 9.44
CA GLN A 11 8.37 25.96 8.23
C GLN A 11 9.49 25.74 7.21
N LYS A 12 10.55 26.56 7.25
CA LYS A 12 11.73 26.44 6.38
C LYS A 12 12.85 25.65 7.02
N THR A 13 13.06 25.84 8.33
CA THR A 13 14.21 25.24 9.04
C THR A 13 13.90 23.87 9.65
N GLY A 14 12.62 23.50 9.75
CA GLY A 14 12.17 22.36 10.54
C GLY A 14 12.22 22.62 12.05
N LEU A 15 11.89 21.58 12.83
CA LEU A 15 11.83 21.64 14.31
C LEU A 15 13.04 21.01 15.01
N LYS A 16 13.96 20.42 14.25
CA LYS A 16 15.09 19.65 14.77
C LYS A 16 15.96 20.43 15.76
N ASP A 17 16.24 21.69 15.46
CA ASP A 17 17.20 22.53 16.22
C ASP A 17 16.54 23.29 17.39
N TYR A 18 15.22 23.21 17.54
CA TYR A 18 14.51 23.81 18.65
C TYR A 18 14.55 22.91 19.89
N SER A 19 14.62 23.47 21.10
CA SER A 19 14.54 22.72 22.35
C SER A 19 13.18 22.05 22.55
N THR A 20 13.13 20.96 23.30
CA THR A 20 11.85 20.24 23.55
C THR A 20 10.89 21.16 24.32
N GLU A 21 11.41 21.99 25.21
CA GLU A 21 10.68 23.00 25.96
C GLU A 21 10.04 24.04 25.04
N ALA A 22 10.75 24.48 23.99
CA ALA A 22 10.20 25.40 23.00
C ALA A 22 9.07 24.76 22.19
N LEU A 23 9.20 23.46 21.89
CA LEU A 23 8.19 22.69 21.20
C LEU A 23 6.89 22.62 22.02
N LEU A 24 7.02 22.17 23.27
CA LEU A 24 5.91 22.05 24.21
C LEU A 24 5.30 23.40 24.59
N GLY A 25 6.13 24.44 24.73
CA GLY A 25 5.69 25.80 24.97
C GLY A 25 4.79 26.34 23.85
N THR A 26 5.16 26.04 22.60
CA THR A 26 4.36 26.41 21.42
C THR A 26 3.06 25.60 21.37
N LEU A 27 3.11 24.29 21.62
CA LEU A 27 1.92 23.43 21.68
C LEU A 27 0.92 23.94 22.74
N ARG A 28 1.39 24.20 23.96
CA ARG A 28 0.58 24.71 25.07
C ARG A 28 -0.03 26.07 24.75
N HIS A 29 0.74 26.99 24.16
CA HIS A 29 0.25 28.30 23.78
C HIS A 29 -0.95 28.24 22.83
N TYR A 30 -0.96 27.25 21.93
CA TYR A 30 -2.02 27.04 20.95
C TYR A 30 -3.05 25.97 21.38
N GLY A 31 -3.11 25.64 22.67
CA GLY A 31 -4.21 24.86 23.26
C GLY A 31 -3.95 23.36 23.45
N ILE A 32 -2.73 22.88 23.25
CA ILE A 32 -2.35 21.47 23.43
C ILE A 32 -1.41 21.35 24.63
N PRO A 33 -1.94 21.20 25.86
CA PRO A 33 -1.12 20.84 27.00
C PRO A 33 -0.73 19.37 26.86
N VAL A 34 0.56 19.11 26.64
CA VAL A 34 1.11 17.75 26.56
C VAL A 34 2.49 17.72 27.23
N GLY A 35 2.74 16.67 28.01
CA GLY A 35 4.06 16.32 28.53
C GLY A 35 4.60 15.04 27.88
N GLU A 36 5.81 14.64 28.26
CA GLU A 36 6.43 13.40 27.76
C GLU A 36 5.61 12.16 28.12
N GLU A 37 5.16 12.03 29.37
CA GLU A 37 4.35 10.89 29.82
C GLU A 37 3.04 10.76 29.05
N ASP A 38 2.32 11.87 28.86
CA ASP A 38 1.08 11.90 28.07
C ASP A 38 1.33 11.49 26.62
N TYR A 39 2.40 12.00 26.01
CA TYR A 39 2.76 11.66 24.64
C TYR A 39 3.11 10.17 24.50
N ARG A 40 3.91 9.63 25.42
CA ARG A 40 4.27 8.21 25.45
C ARG A 40 3.03 7.32 25.54
N LYS A 41 2.07 7.70 26.39
CA LYS A 41 0.79 7.00 26.51
C LYS A 41 -0.03 7.04 25.22
N LEU A 42 -0.07 8.19 24.54
CA LEU A 42 -0.71 8.26 23.21
C LEU A 42 0.01 7.36 22.19
N ALA A 43 1.34 7.33 22.23
CA ALA A 43 2.16 6.52 21.33
C ALA A 43 1.97 5.00 21.51
N GLU A 44 1.39 4.53 22.62
CA GLU A 44 1.02 3.12 22.79
C GLU A 44 -0.06 2.66 21.79
N SER A 45 -0.90 3.58 21.32
CA SER A 45 -2.06 3.27 20.47
C SER A 45 -2.11 4.06 19.15
N ALA A 46 -1.27 5.08 19.00
CA ALA A 46 -1.26 5.94 17.81
C ALA A 46 0.17 6.24 17.34
N TYR A 47 0.28 6.56 16.05
CA TYR A 47 1.49 7.08 15.41
C TYR A 47 1.41 8.62 15.28
N PRO A 48 2.49 9.31 14.88
CA PRO A 48 2.53 10.77 14.91
C PRO A 48 1.37 11.49 14.22
N LEU A 49 0.86 11.01 13.07
CA LEU A 49 -0.29 11.68 12.44
C LEU A 49 -1.59 11.42 13.21
N GLY A 50 -1.81 10.22 13.73
CA GLY A 50 -2.94 9.90 14.60
C GLY A 50 -2.93 10.72 15.88
N ILE A 51 -1.76 10.94 16.48
CA ILE A 51 -1.58 11.84 17.62
C ILE A 51 -1.91 13.28 17.21
N ALA A 52 -1.39 13.75 16.07
CA ALA A 52 -1.68 15.08 15.57
C ALA A 52 -3.17 15.28 15.23
N GLN A 53 -3.87 14.27 14.72
CA GLN A 53 -5.32 14.31 14.46
C GLN A 53 -6.11 14.47 15.76
N GLN A 54 -5.73 13.77 16.83
CA GLN A 54 -6.34 13.95 18.14
C GLN A 54 -6.11 15.38 18.68
N TRP A 55 -4.93 15.94 18.44
CA TRP A 55 -4.61 17.32 18.81
C TRP A 55 -5.34 18.36 17.94
N ALA A 56 -5.56 18.07 16.65
CA ALA A 56 -6.12 19.00 15.68
C ALA A 56 -7.50 19.55 16.11
N ALA A 57 -8.32 18.73 16.77
CA ALA A 57 -9.63 19.16 17.28
C ALA A 57 -9.57 20.29 18.33
N LYS A 58 -8.43 20.46 19.00
CA LYS A 58 -8.20 21.47 20.04
C LYS A 58 -7.18 22.54 19.60
N TRP A 59 -6.54 22.35 18.45
CA TRP A 59 -5.46 23.20 17.96
C TRP A 59 -5.98 24.57 17.53
N LYS A 60 -5.36 25.64 18.07
CA LYS A 60 -5.71 27.04 17.75
C LYS A 60 -4.67 27.74 16.88
N GLY A 61 -3.64 27.04 16.42
CA GLY A 61 -2.60 27.61 15.57
C GLY A 61 -3.11 27.86 14.15
N THR A 62 -2.80 29.03 13.61
CA THR A 62 -3.20 29.44 12.25
C THR A 62 -1.99 29.99 11.49
N GLY A 63 -2.18 30.23 10.17
CA GLY A 63 -1.13 30.77 9.31
C GLY A 63 0.15 29.91 9.35
N PRO A 64 1.33 30.47 9.66
CA PRO A 64 2.58 29.72 9.75
C PRO A 64 2.59 28.58 10.78
N PHE A 65 1.65 28.55 11.73
CA PHE A 65 1.55 27.50 12.74
C PHE A 65 0.42 26.52 12.48
N LYS A 66 -0.31 26.62 11.35
CA LYS A 66 -1.41 25.70 11.03
C LYS A 66 -0.96 24.24 11.10
N ASP A 67 0.16 23.91 10.44
CA ASP A 67 0.67 22.54 10.33
C ASP A 67 1.70 22.19 11.41
N TYR A 68 1.94 23.11 12.36
CA TYR A 68 2.91 22.92 13.44
C TYR A 68 2.55 21.72 14.33
N VAL A 69 1.25 21.49 14.56
CA VAL A 69 0.76 20.37 15.38
C VAL A 69 1.22 19.01 14.83
N VAL A 70 1.27 18.87 13.51
CA VAL A 70 1.75 17.66 12.82
C VAL A 70 3.27 17.55 12.95
N ALA A 71 3.99 18.61 12.59
CA ALA A 71 5.46 18.62 12.66
C ALA A 71 5.98 18.37 14.08
N ALA A 72 5.30 18.94 15.09
CA ALA A 72 5.65 18.75 16.49
C ALA A 72 5.38 17.31 16.94
N ALA A 73 4.27 16.68 16.51
CA ALA A 73 4.01 15.28 16.83
C ALA A 73 5.13 14.37 16.30
N VAL A 74 5.59 14.59 15.06
CA VAL A 74 6.71 13.86 14.47
C VAL A 74 8.01 14.10 15.23
N GLU A 75 8.34 15.36 15.50
CA GLU A 75 9.62 15.70 16.13
C GLU A 75 9.68 15.21 17.59
N LEU A 76 8.55 15.22 18.31
CA LEU A 76 8.46 14.64 19.65
C LEU A 76 8.58 13.11 19.61
N TRP A 77 8.02 12.43 18.59
CA TRP A 77 8.25 10.99 18.39
C TRP A 77 9.75 10.69 18.28
N ARG A 78 10.45 11.42 17.42
CA ARG A 78 11.88 11.25 17.18
C ARG A 78 12.72 11.39 18.45
N ARG A 79 12.30 12.25 19.38
CA ARG A 79 13.02 12.52 20.64
C ARG A 79 12.68 11.51 21.74
N TRP A 80 11.41 11.16 21.88
CA TRP A 80 10.94 10.36 23.01
C TRP A 80 10.82 8.87 22.69
N MET A 81 10.65 8.50 21.42
CA MET A 81 10.52 7.11 20.98
C MET A 81 11.66 6.69 20.04
N PRO A 82 12.95 6.91 20.38
CA PRO A 82 14.08 6.68 19.46
C PRO A 82 14.23 5.21 19.06
N ASP A 83 13.72 4.28 19.89
CA ASP A 83 13.77 2.84 19.63
C ASP A 83 12.62 2.35 18.72
N ARG A 84 11.67 3.22 18.38
CA ARG A 84 10.52 2.88 17.52
C ARG A 84 10.60 3.61 16.20
N VAL A 85 10.55 2.85 15.12
CA VAL A 85 10.47 3.38 13.76
C VAL A 85 9.16 4.14 13.58
N SER A 86 9.27 5.37 13.09
CA SER A 86 8.09 6.16 12.72
C SER A 86 7.62 5.82 11.30
N PRO A 87 6.32 5.97 10.98
CA PRO A 87 5.83 5.81 9.62
C PRO A 87 6.59 6.68 8.62
N GLN A 88 6.86 7.94 8.95
CA GLN A 88 7.58 8.87 8.08
C GLN A 88 9.02 8.45 7.77
N GLU A 89 9.74 7.93 8.78
CA GLU A 89 11.10 7.39 8.58
C GLU A 89 11.06 6.23 7.58
N PHE A 90 10.10 5.32 7.75
CA PHE A 90 9.90 4.20 6.83
C PHE A 90 9.49 4.66 5.43
N THR A 91 8.56 5.60 5.29
CA THR A 91 8.17 6.20 4.00
C THR A 91 9.38 6.77 3.26
N THR A 92 10.24 7.51 3.97
CA THR A 92 11.42 8.14 3.38
C THR A 92 12.41 7.09 2.88
N ALA A 93 12.63 6.04 3.67
CA ALA A 93 13.48 4.92 3.28
C ALA A 93 12.93 4.16 2.05
N LEU A 94 11.61 3.90 2.04
CA LEU A 94 10.95 3.22 0.93
C LEU A 94 10.98 4.05 -0.36
N ALA A 95 10.66 5.35 -0.29
CA ALA A 95 10.73 6.25 -1.43
C ALA A 95 12.16 6.34 -2.00
N THR A 96 13.16 6.40 -1.13
CA THR A 96 14.58 6.38 -1.52
C THR A 96 14.93 5.07 -2.23
N LEU A 97 14.50 3.92 -1.69
CA LEU A 97 14.72 2.62 -2.31
C LEU A 97 14.08 2.55 -3.71
N MET A 98 12.80 2.93 -3.84
CA MET A 98 12.10 2.95 -5.12
C MET A 98 12.82 3.85 -6.15
N GLN A 99 13.22 5.05 -5.74
CA GLN A 99 13.96 5.98 -6.61
C GLN A 99 15.29 5.38 -7.10
N VAL A 100 16.06 4.78 -6.19
CA VAL A 100 17.35 4.17 -6.50
C VAL A 100 17.20 2.98 -7.46
N LEU A 101 16.15 2.16 -7.28
CA LEU A 101 15.81 1.07 -8.19
C LEU A 101 15.38 1.57 -9.57
N VAL A 102 14.60 2.64 -9.64
CA VAL A 102 14.25 3.31 -10.92
C VAL A 102 15.50 3.83 -11.62
N HIS A 103 16.44 4.43 -10.90
CA HIS A 103 17.72 4.85 -11.50
C HIS A 103 18.51 3.66 -12.05
N LYS A 104 18.52 2.52 -11.35
CA LYS A 104 19.13 1.29 -11.84
C LYS A 104 18.47 0.78 -13.12
N LEU A 105 17.14 0.72 -13.18
CA LEU A 105 16.37 0.36 -14.39
C LEU A 105 16.65 1.30 -15.57
N ASN A 106 17.00 2.55 -15.29
CA ASN A 106 17.40 3.53 -16.30
C ASN A 106 18.90 3.47 -16.66
N GLY A 107 19.62 2.43 -16.23
CA GLY A 107 21.01 2.16 -16.60
C GLY A 107 22.07 2.85 -15.74
N ALA A 108 21.71 3.40 -14.58
CA ALA A 108 22.70 3.97 -13.65
C ALA A 108 23.63 2.88 -13.09
N LYS A 109 24.93 3.00 -13.34
CA LYS A 109 25.93 1.98 -12.96
C LYS A 109 26.27 1.95 -11.46
N GLU A 110 26.05 3.06 -10.75
CA GLU A 110 26.45 3.26 -9.34
C GLU A 110 25.27 3.63 -8.43
N ALA A 111 24.06 3.14 -8.74
CA ALA A 111 22.92 3.34 -7.87
C ALA A 111 23.18 2.64 -6.50
N PRO A 112 22.98 3.31 -5.34
CA PRO A 112 23.30 2.78 -4.01
C PRO A 112 22.27 1.75 -3.50
N VAL A 113 21.90 0.79 -4.35
CA VAL A 113 20.80 -0.17 -4.16
C VAL A 113 20.97 -1.00 -2.89
N ALA A 114 22.15 -1.59 -2.70
CA ALA A 114 22.44 -2.45 -1.55
C ALA A 114 22.28 -1.69 -0.22
N SER A 115 22.81 -0.46 -0.13
CA SER A 115 22.65 0.36 1.08
C SER A 115 21.21 0.78 1.32
N SER A 116 20.44 1.05 0.25
CA SER A 116 19.01 1.37 0.38
C SER A 116 18.20 0.18 0.90
N PHE A 117 18.47 -1.04 0.43
CA PHE A 117 17.85 -2.25 0.96
C PHE A 117 18.22 -2.51 2.42
N GLU A 118 19.51 -2.41 2.78
CA GLU A 118 19.95 -2.59 4.16
C GLU A 118 19.32 -1.57 5.11
N HIS A 119 19.13 -0.33 4.65
CA HIS A 119 18.41 0.67 5.45
C HIS A 119 16.95 0.28 5.69
N VAL A 120 16.20 -0.12 4.66
CA VAL A 120 14.81 -0.59 4.80
C VAL A 120 14.73 -1.83 5.70
N LYS A 121 15.67 -2.77 5.55
CA LYS A 121 15.76 -3.99 6.37
C LYS A 121 16.03 -3.67 7.85
N ALA A 122 16.94 -2.74 8.12
CA ALA A 122 17.24 -2.29 9.48
C ALA A 122 16.02 -1.65 10.14
N LEU A 123 15.24 -0.85 9.40
CA LEU A 123 13.96 -0.32 9.91
C LEU A 123 12.94 -1.44 10.14
N ARG A 124 12.77 -2.34 9.16
CA ARG A 124 11.86 -3.47 9.24
C ARG A 124 12.09 -4.32 10.50
N SER A 125 13.35 -4.59 10.87
CA SER A 125 13.67 -5.37 12.07
C SER A 125 13.23 -4.74 13.40
N LYS A 126 12.90 -3.45 13.40
CA LYS A 126 12.45 -2.68 14.57
C LYS A 126 10.95 -2.39 14.55
N LEU A 127 10.25 -2.76 13.48
CA LEU A 127 8.81 -2.55 13.39
C LEU A 127 8.08 -3.55 14.28
N ALA A 128 7.09 -3.03 15.02
CA ALA A 128 6.14 -3.89 15.73
C ALA A 128 5.19 -4.51 14.70
N VAL A 129 5.07 -5.83 14.75
CA VAL A 129 4.14 -6.62 13.93
C VAL A 129 3.16 -7.35 14.84
N ASP A 130 2.00 -7.71 14.31
CA ASP A 130 1.03 -8.56 15.01
C ASP A 130 1.46 -10.04 15.03
N ASP A 131 0.63 -10.90 15.64
CA ASP A 131 0.87 -12.35 15.74
C ASP A 131 0.95 -13.06 14.37
N LYS A 132 0.49 -12.41 13.29
CA LYS A 132 0.55 -12.91 11.90
C LYS A 132 1.75 -12.35 11.14
N GLY A 133 2.56 -11.49 11.78
CA GLY A 133 3.69 -10.81 11.18
C GLY A 133 3.29 -9.62 10.29
N ALA A 134 2.06 -9.12 10.40
CA ALA A 134 1.57 -7.98 9.64
C ALA A 134 1.80 -6.67 10.41
N LEU A 135 1.97 -5.58 9.67
CA LEU A 135 2.08 -4.25 10.26
C LEU A 135 0.71 -3.74 10.73
N PRO A 136 0.64 -3.01 11.86
CA PRO A 136 -0.60 -2.38 12.29
C PRO A 136 -1.17 -1.47 11.21
N GLN A 137 -2.48 -1.57 10.94
CA GLN A 137 -3.14 -0.75 9.91
C GLN A 137 -2.90 0.76 10.06
N PRO A 138 -2.89 1.35 11.27
CA PRO A 138 -2.56 2.78 11.42
C PRO A 138 -1.13 3.13 10.98
N PHE A 139 -0.17 2.21 11.15
CA PHE A 139 1.19 2.42 10.66
C PHE A 139 1.21 2.49 9.13
N LEU A 140 0.59 1.50 8.47
CA LEU A 140 0.54 1.41 7.01
C LEU A 140 -0.18 2.63 6.40
N GLN A 141 -1.29 3.05 6.99
CA GLN A 141 -2.03 4.24 6.55
C GLN A 141 -1.16 5.49 6.58
N GLU A 142 -0.43 5.73 7.68
CA GLU A 142 0.47 6.89 7.75
C GLU A 142 1.68 6.75 6.83
N ALA A 143 2.27 5.56 6.75
CA ALA A 143 3.49 5.31 5.98
C ALA A 143 3.24 5.40 4.47
N LEU A 144 2.06 5.00 4.01
CA LEU A 144 1.71 4.97 2.59
C LEU A 144 0.96 6.21 2.12
N ALA A 145 0.35 7.00 3.01
CA ALA A 145 -0.41 8.20 2.65
C ALA A 145 0.33 9.21 1.76
N PRO A 146 1.67 9.41 1.86
CA PRO A 146 2.38 10.34 1.00
C PRO A 146 2.55 9.87 -0.46
N PHE A 147 2.36 8.58 -0.74
CA PHE A 147 2.49 8.05 -2.10
C PHE A 147 1.24 8.39 -2.93
N SER A 148 1.47 8.95 -4.11
CA SER A 148 0.41 9.18 -5.09
C SER A 148 0.00 7.88 -5.79
N GLU A 149 -1.08 7.91 -6.54
CA GLU A 149 -1.49 6.78 -7.40
C GLU A 149 -0.36 6.32 -8.33
N LYS A 150 0.39 7.26 -8.90
CA LYS A 150 1.56 6.94 -9.75
C LYS A 150 2.68 6.26 -8.97
N ASP A 151 2.89 6.63 -7.71
CA ASP A 151 3.89 6.00 -6.87
C ASP A 151 3.45 4.58 -6.48
N ALA A 152 2.15 4.35 -6.27
CA ALA A 152 1.59 3.03 -6.04
C ALA A 152 1.71 2.13 -7.29
N GLU A 153 1.38 2.64 -8.49
CA GLU A 153 1.60 1.91 -9.75
C GLU A 153 3.08 1.56 -9.96
N LEU A 154 3.98 2.49 -9.64
CA LEU A 154 5.41 2.24 -9.69
C LEU A 154 5.81 1.15 -8.69
N PHE A 155 5.36 1.24 -7.45
CA PHE A 155 5.63 0.25 -6.41
C PHE A 155 5.17 -1.15 -6.86
N ASP A 156 3.95 -1.26 -7.41
CA ASP A 156 3.34 -2.51 -7.85
C ASP A 156 4.09 -3.16 -9.03
N SER A 157 4.71 -2.36 -9.90
CA SER A 157 5.38 -2.86 -11.12
C SER A 157 6.90 -3.03 -10.97
N LEU A 158 7.49 -2.57 -9.87
CA LEU A 158 8.95 -2.45 -9.77
C LEU A 158 9.67 -3.81 -9.70
N ALA A 159 9.16 -4.75 -8.90
CA ALA A 159 9.72 -6.10 -8.81
C ALA A 159 9.71 -6.81 -10.18
N GLU A 160 8.57 -6.72 -10.88
CA GLU A 160 8.41 -7.30 -12.22
C GLU A 160 9.34 -6.63 -13.24
N SER A 161 9.44 -5.29 -13.22
CA SER A 161 10.33 -4.53 -14.10
C SER A 161 11.80 -4.88 -13.89
N LEU A 162 12.23 -5.03 -12.62
CA LEU A 162 13.58 -5.48 -12.28
C LEU A 162 13.84 -6.89 -12.79
N ALA A 163 12.88 -7.81 -12.60
CA ALA A 163 13.00 -9.18 -13.07
C ALA A 163 13.11 -9.26 -14.61
N ALA A 164 12.28 -8.50 -15.33
CA ALA A 164 12.28 -8.43 -16.79
C ALA A 164 13.60 -7.88 -17.36
N GLN A 165 14.29 -6.99 -16.64
CA GLN A 165 15.63 -6.49 -17.02
C GLN A 165 16.79 -7.34 -16.50
N GLY A 166 16.52 -8.50 -15.88
CA GLY A 166 17.54 -9.42 -15.37
C GLY A 166 18.16 -9.02 -14.03
N HIS A 167 17.61 -8.03 -13.33
CA HIS A 167 18.01 -7.66 -11.97
C HIS A 167 17.31 -8.54 -10.93
N LEU A 168 17.52 -9.85 -11.03
CA LEU A 168 16.72 -10.87 -10.34
C LEU A 168 16.85 -10.84 -8.81
N ASP A 169 18.02 -10.48 -8.28
CA ASP A 169 18.24 -10.38 -6.83
C ASP A 169 17.53 -9.15 -6.23
N ASP A 170 17.62 -8.01 -6.91
CA ASP A 170 16.91 -6.79 -6.50
C ASP A 170 15.40 -6.97 -6.62
N ALA A 171 14.93 -7.64 -7.68
CA ALA A 171 13.52 -7.99 -7.86
C ALA A 171 13.01 -8.85 -6.70
N THR A 172 13.80 -9.84 -6.27
CA THR A 172 13.44 -10.72 -5.14
C THR A 172 13.38 -9.93 -3.85
N ALA A 173 14.42 -9.14 -3.55
CA ALA A 173 14.47 -8.32 -2.34
C ALA A 173 13.33 -7.29 -2.30
N PHE A 174 12.95 -6.71 -3.45
CA PHE A 174 11.84 -5.77 -3.50
C PHE A 174 10.48 -6.47 -3.35
N ALA A 175 10.28 -7.63 -3.98
CA ALA A 175 9.06 -8.43 -3.76
C ALA A 175 8.87 -8.81 -2.28
N GLU A 176 9.96 -9.12 -1.55
CA GLU A 176 9.88 -9.37 -0.10
C GLU A 176 9.46 -8.12 0.71
N VAL A 177 9.82 -6.93 0.25
CA VAL A 177 9.37 -5.65 0.85
C VAL A 177 7.90 -5.43 0.54
N GLU A 178 7.49 -5.68 -0.71
CA GLU A 178 6.10 -5.56 -1.16
C GLU A 178 5.17 -6.46 -0.34
N GLU A 179 5.47 -7.75 -0.27
CA GLU A 179 4.66 -8.73 0.45
C GLU A 179 4.65 -8.51 1.97
N PHE A 180 5.68 -7.85 2.51
CA PHE A 180 5.69 -7.43 3.91
C PHE A 180 4.74 -6.25 4.17
N LEU A 181 4.66 -5.31 3.23
CA LEU A 181 3.78 -4.15 3.34
C LEU A 181 2.33 -4.46 2.99
N LEU A 182 2.12 -5.41 2.08
CA LEU A 182 0.82 -5.82 1.57
C LEU A 182 0.62 -7.32 1.81
N PRO A 183 0.18 -7.72 3.02
CA PRO A 183 0.03 -9.14 3.38
C PRO A 183 -0.90 -9.93 2.44
N ASP A 184 -1.89 -9.27 1.82
CA ASP A 184 -2.77 -9.91 0.83
C ASP A 184 -2.00 -10.37 -0.42
N ARG A 185 -0.83 -9.79 -0.70
CA ARG A 185 0.06 -10.17 -1.81
C ARG A 185 1.06 -11.25 -1.44
N ARG A 186 1.09 -11.73 -0.20
CA ARG A 186 2.10 -12.69 0.28
C ARG A 186 2.11 -13.98 -0.54
N GLY A 187 3.25 -14.28 -1.16
CA GLY A 187 3.52 -15.38 -2.08
C GLY A 187 3.29 -15.05 -3.56
N ILE A 188 2.69 -13.91 -3.90
CA ILE A 188 2.29 -13.58 -5.28
C ILE A 188 3.43 -12.87 -6.02
N SER A 189 3.95 -11.78 -5.49
CA SER A 189 5.04 -11.02 -6.12
C SER A 189 6.30 -11.86 -6.25
N LEU A 190 6.62 -12.67 -5.23
CA LEU A 190 7.73 -13.61 -5.29
C LEU A 190 7.53 -14.70 -6.35
N ALA A 191 6.31 -15.20 -6.56
CA ALA A 191 6.04 -16.16 -7.62
C ALA A 191 6.31 -15.55 -9.01
N VAL A 192 5.91 -14.29 -9.23
CA VAL A 192 6.19 -13.58 -10.49
C VAL A 192 7.69 -13.46 -10.75
N VAL A 193 8.46 -13.05 -9.73
CA VAL A 193 9.94 -12.95 -9.84
C VAL A 193 10.58 -14.32 -10.05
N ARG A 194 10.11 -15.37 -9.35
CA ARG A 194 10.62 -16.73 -9.51
C ARG A 194 10.38 -17.29 -10.91
N ALA A 195 9.24 -16.98 -11.52
CA ALA A 195 8.98 -17.36 -12.90
C ALA A 195 10.02 -16.73 -13.86
N ALA A 196 10.38 -15.47 -13.65
CA ALA A 196 11.44 -14.80 -14.41
C ALA A 196 12.85 -15.39 -14.16
N LYS A 197 13.08 -16.02 -13.00
CA LYS A 197 14.29 -16.80 -12.68
C LYS A 197 14.34 -18.19 -13.37
N GLY A 198 13.31 -18.55 -14.13
CA GLY A 198 13.20 -19.86 -14.80
C GLY A 198 12.37 -20.89 -14.03
N GLU A 199 11.79 -20.54 -12.88
CA GLU A 199 10.93 -21.43 -12.09
C GLU A 199 9.44 -21.23 -12.42
N ARG A 200 9.11 -21.12 -13.71
CA ARG A 200 7.76 -20.74 -14.16
C ARG A 200 6.68 -21.71 -13.70
N GLU A 201 6.83 -23.01 -13.96
CA GLU A 201 5.81 -24.01 -13.61
C GLU A 201 5.61 -24.15 -12.09
N PRO A 202 6.69 -24.23 -11.26
CA PRO A 202 6.54 -24.15 -9.80
C PRO A 202 5.83 -22.88 -9.33
N ALA A 203 6.15 -21.71 -9.90
CA ALA A 203 5.52 -20.44 -9.54
C ALA A 203 4.02 -20.42 -9.89
N ILE A 204 3.63 -20.96 -11.06
CA ILE A 204 2.22 -21.13 -11.43
C ILE A 204 1.53 -22.05 -10.42
N GLN A 205 2.14 -23.17 -10.06
CA GLN A 205 1.54 -24.08 -9.09
C GLN A 205 1.36 -23.45 -7.70
N ASP A 206 2.32 -22.63 -7.26
CA ASP A 206 2.20 -21.89 -6.01
C ASP A 206 1.04 -20.89 -6.05
N LEU A 207 0.88 -20.13 -7.14
CA LEU A 207 -0.26 -19.23 -7.32
C LEU A 207 -1.61 -19.98 -7.28
N LYS A 208 -1.70 -21.16 -7.91
CA LYS A 208 -2.89 -22.01 -7.85
C LYS A 208 -3.20 -22.45 -6.43
N ASN A 209 -2.16 -22.85 -5.67
CA ASN A 209 -2.32 -23.20 -4.27
C ASN A 209 -2.86 -22.02 -3.45
N LEU A 210 -2.40 -20.79 -3.73
CA LEU A 210 -2.91 -19.57 -3.08
C LEU A 210 -4.38 -19.30 -3.42
N ILE A 211 -4.82 -19.57 -4.65
CA ILE A 211 -6.23 -19.42 -5.06
C ILE A 211 -7.14 -20.39 -4.30
N HIS A 212 -6.65 -21.58 -3.96
CA HIS A 212 -7.42 -22.59 -3.22
C HIS A 212 -7.33 -22.46 -1.69
N ASP A 213 -6.49 -21.58 -1.16
CA ASP A 213 -6.33 -21.40 0.28
C ASP A 213 -7.49 -20.59 0.87
N VAL A 214 -8.51 -21.29 1.36
CA VAL A 214 -9.71 -20.69 1.97
C VAL A 214 -9.44 -19.99 3.31
N ALA A 215 -8.24 -20.15 3.90
CA ALA A 215 -7.85 -19.39 5.08
C ALA A 215 -7.45 -17.95 4.73
N ARG A 216 -7.19 -17.65 3.45
CA ARG A 216 -6.87 -16.32 2.95
C ARG A 216 -8.12 -15.49 2.68
N ALA A 217 -7.95 -14.18 2.73
CA ALA A 217 -8.98 -13.25 2.34
C ALA A 217 -9.34 -13.41 0.84
N PRO A 218 -10.61 -13.18 0.45
CA PRO A 218 -11.05 -13.23 -0.95
C PRO A 218 -10.16 -12.40 -1.90
N ILE A 219 -9.75 -11.20 -1.47
CA ILE A 219 -8.88 -10.32 -2.25
C ILE A 219 -7.50 -10.94 -2.52
N SER A 220 -6.91 -11.67 -1.56
CA SER A 220 -5.62 -12.35 -1.76
C SER A 220 -5.73 -13.46 -2.80
N ARG A 221 -6.84 -14.21 -2.78
CA ARG A 221 -7.12 -15.27 -3.77
C ARG A 221 -7.35 -14.69 -5.17
N LEU A 222 -8.04 -13.55 -5.26
CA LEU A 222 -8.20 -12.79 -6.51
C LEU A 222 -6.84 -12.32 -7.05
N LEU A 223 -5.99 -11.74 -6.21
CA LEU A 223 -4.67 -11.25 -6.62
C LEU A 223 -3.75 -12.39 -7.09
N ALA A 224 -3.93 -13.62 -6.61
CA ALA A 224 -3.21 -14.78 -7.14
C ALA A 224 -3.65 -15.14 -8.58
N VAL A 225 -4.93 -14.90 -8.94
CA VAL A 225 -5.39 -14.97 -10.35
C VAL A 225 -4.71 -13.87 -11.18
N ASP A 226 -4.61 -12.64 -10.66
CA ASP A 226 -3.87 -11.55 -11.31
C ASP A 226 -2.38 -11.95 -11.52
N GLY A 227 -1.77 -12.65 -10.56
CA GLY A 227 -0.43 -13.24 -10.71
C GLY A 227 -0.32 -14.23 -11.88
N LEU A 228 -1.31 -15.12 -12.06
CA LEU A 228 -1.36 -16.03 -13.22
C LEU A 228 -1.48 -15.25 -14.55
N ILE A 229 -2.24 -14.16 -14.54
CA ILE A 229 -2.39 -13.24 -15.69
C ILE A 229 -1.07 -12.54 -16.02
N HIS A 230 -0.34 -12.03 -15.02
CA HIS A 230 0.97 -11.41 -15.22
C HIS A 230 1.98 -12.40 -15.81
N LEU A 231 1.92 -13.66 -15.37
CA LEU A 231 2.71 -14.73 -15.96
C LEU A 231 2.24 -15.12 -17.36
N GLN A 232 1.12 -14.62 -17.87
CA GLN A 232 0.50 -15.04 -19.13
C GLN A 232 0.15 -16.54 -19.12
N ALA A 233 -0.12 -17.11 -17.94
CA ALA A 233 -0.58 -18.50 -17.77
C ALA A 233 -2.08 -18.58 -18.07
N TRP A 234 -2.46 -18.22 -19.30
CA TRP A 234 -3.86 -17.96 -19.66
C TRP A 234 -4.79 -19.13 -19.36
N ILE A 235 -4.34 -20.35 -19.63
CA ILE A 235 -5.13 -21.56 -19.39
C ILE A 235 -5.39 -21.72 -17.89
N ASP A 236 -4.35 -21.71 -17.05
CA ASP A 236 -4.52 -21.79 -15.59
C ASP A 236 -5.35 -20.63 -15.05
N ALA A 237 -5.09 -19.38 -15.49
CA ALA A 237 -5.86 -18.21 -15.07
C ALA A 237 -7.36 -18.35 -15.40
N SER A 238 -7.69 -18.90 -16.57
CA SER A 238 -9.09 -19.14 -16.96
C SER A 238 -9.76 -20.23 -16.13
N VAL A 239 -9.05 -21.33 -15.85
CA VAL A 239 -9.59 -22.46 -15.10
C VAL A 239 -9.80 -22.06 -13.64
N GLU A 240 -8.77 -21.50 -13.00
CA GLU A 240 -8.82 -21.14 -11.59
C GLU A 240 -9.73 -19.93 -11.35
N GLY A 241 -9.69 -18.93 -12.24
CA GLY A 241 -10.60 -17.79 -12.16
C GLY A 241 -12.07 -18.18 -12.29
N ARG A 242 -12.41 -19.12 -13.19
CA ARG A 242 -13.78 -19.68 -13.29
C ARG A 242 -14.17 -20.46 -12.03
N GLY A 243 -13.23 -21.25 -11.48
CA GLY A 243 -13.45 -21.98 -10.24
C GLY A 243 -13.77 -21.05 -9.08
N LEU A 244 -12.96 -20.00 -8.89
CA LEU A 244 -13.16 -19.00 -7.85
C LEU A 244 -14.45 -18.19 -8.07
N LEU A 245 -14.81 -17.89 -9.32
CA LEU A 245 -16.08 -17.23 -9.66
C LEU A 245 -17.26 -18.09 -9.21
N ALA A 246 -17.29 -19.36 -9.60
CA ALA A 246 -18.37 -20.28 -9.23
C ALA A 246 -18.49 -20.45 -7.70
N GLU A 247 -17.36 -20.44 -6.98
CA GLU A 247 -17.34 -20.43 -5.52
C GLU A 247 -17.97 -19.15 -4.96
N ALA A 248 -17.53 -17.97 -5.43
CA ALA A 248 -18.04 -16.68 -4.99
C ALA A 248 -19.56 -16.56 -5.21
N GLU A 249 -20.05 -17.06 -6.35
CA GLU A 249 -21.49 -17.11 -6.64
C GLU A 249 -22.23 -18.02 -5.67
N LYS A 250 -21.68 -19.19 -5.38
CA LYS A 250 -22.27 -20.16 -4.45
C LYS A 250 -22.30 -19.62 -3.01
N SER A 251 -21.29 -18.85 -2.60
CA SER A 251 -21.23 -18.20 -1.28
C SER A 251 -21.96 -16.86 -1.24
N ASN A 252 -22.55 -16.40 -2.35
CA ASN A 252 -23.18 -15.10 -2.50
C ASN A 252 -22.23 -13.92 -2.19
N ASP A 253 -20.93 -14.08 -2.48
CA ASP A 253 -19.93 -13.00 -2.47
C ASP A 253 -19.95 -12.27 -3.82
N ILE A 254 -20.92 -11.38 -3.96
CA ILE A 254 -21.18 -10.68 -5.23
C ILE A 254 -20.03 -9.73 -5.60
N HIS A 255 -19.31 -9.17 -4.63
CA HIS A 255 -18.19 -8.26 -4.90
C HIS A 255 -17.01 -9.02 -5.49
N LEU A 256 -16.60 -10.14 -4.88
CA LEU A 256 -15.56 -11.00 -5.45
C LEU A 256 -15.94 -11.50 -6.85
N ALA A 257 -17.19 -11.95 -7.02
CA ALA A 257 -17.67 -12.43 -8.31
C ALA A 257 -17.58 -11.33 -9.40
N LEU A 258 -18.01 -10.10 -9.08
CA LEU A 258 -17.91 -8.97 -10.01
C LEU A 258 -16.46 -8.55 -10.29
N ASP A 259 -15.56 -8.65 -9.30
CA ASP A 259 -14.15 -8.32 -9.49
C ASP A 259 -13.42 -9.33 -10.39
N LEU A 260 -13.86 -10.59 -10.42
CA LEU A 260 -13.33 -11.65 -11.30
C LEU A 260 -13.75 -11.49 -12.76
N VAL A 261 -14.93 -10.92 -13.03
CA VAL A 261 -15.43 -10.73 -14.40
C VAL A 261 -14.43 -10.01 -15.31
N PRO A 262 -13.92 -8.80 -15.01
CA PRO A 262 -12.97 -8.12 -15.89
C PRO A 262 -11.65 -8.88 -16.09
N ARG A 263 -11.21 -9.68 -15.10
CA ARG A 263 -10.02 -10.54 -15.23
C ARG A 263 -10.27 -11.65 -16.24
N LEU A 264 -11.37 -12.38 -16.07
CA LEU A 264 -11.76 -13.45 -16.98
C LEU A 264 -12.03 -12.92 -18.39
N GLU A 265 -12.61 -11.72 -18.51
CA GLU A 265 -12.80 -11.06 -19.80
C GLU A 265 -11.45 -10.81 -20.48
N HIS A 266 -10.46 -10.29 -19.75
CA HIS A 266 -9.10 -10.13 -20.26
C HIS A 266 -8.50 -11.47 -20.71
N VAL A 267 -8.57 -12.51 -19.88
CA VAL A 267 -8.04 -13.85 -20.20
C VAL A 267 -8.69 -14.44 -21.44
N PHE A 268 -10.02 -14.41 -21.56
CA PHE A 268 -10.72 -14.97 -22.72
C PHE A 268 -10.45 -14.17 -23.99
N LYS A 269 -10.22 -12.85 -23.90
CA LYS A 269 -9.75 -12.05 -25.04
C LYS A 269 -8.36 -12.51 -25.51
N GLN A 270 -7.43 -12.76 -24.59
CA GLN A 270 -6.08 -13.28 -24.93
C GLN A 270 -6.14 -14.68 -25.55
N GLN A 271 -7.07 -15.52 -25.10
CA GLN A 271 -7.31 -16.86 -25.65
C GLN A 271 -8.11 -16.84 -26.97
N ASN A 272 -8.70 -15.70 -27.35
CA ASN A 272 -9.68 -15.57 -28.44
C ASN A 272 -10.89 -16.53 -28.27
N ASP A 273 -11.30 -16.79 -27.02
CA ASP A 273 -12.45 -17.65 -26.70
C ASP A 273 -13.74 -16.81 -26.68
N ARG A 274 -14.36 -16.71 -27.86
CA ARG A 274 -15.62 -15.96 -28.02
C ARG A 274 -16.80 -16.59 -27.29
N SER A 275 -16.80 -17.92 -27.11
CA SER A 275 -17.90 -18.59 -26.42
C SER A 275 -17.88 -18.24 -24.94
N ALA A 276 -16.69 -18.32 -24.33
CA ALA A 276 -16.46 -17.92 -22.95
C ALA A 276 -16.84 -16.46 -22.69
N LEU A 277 -16.51 -15.55 -23.61
CA LEU A 277 -16.88 -14.14 -23.48
C LEU A 277 -18.40 -13.93 -23.45
N LEU A 278 -19.14 -14.62 -24.32
CA LEU A 278 -20.61 -14.52 -24.35
C LEU A 278 -21.24 -15.07 -23.07
N GLU A 279 -20.73 -16.19 -22.56
CA GLU A 279 -21.16 -16.73 -21.26
C GLU A 279 -20.88 -15.74 -20.11
N LEU A 280 -19.68 -15.15 -20.11
CA LEU A 280 -19.26 -14.21 -19.08
C LEU A 280 -20.11 -12.94 -19.07
N MET A 281 -20.49 -12.42 -20.24
CA MET A 281 -21.41 -11.27 -20.35
C MET A 281 -22.76 -11.56 -19.68
N GLY A 282 -23.35 -12.74 -19.92
CA GLY A 282 -24.60 -13.13 -19.26
C GLY A 282 -24.45 -13.28 -17.74
N THR A 283 -23.30 -13.77 -17.28
CA THR A 283 -22.97 -13.81 -15.86
C THR A 283 -22.82 -12.42 -15.25
N GLN A 284 -22.13 -11.51 -15.93
CA GLN A 284 -21.98 -10.12 -15.49
C GLN A 284 -23.35 -9.43 -15.32
N GLU A 285 -24.23 -9.51 -16.33
CA GLU A 285 -25.57 -8.91 -16.26
C GLU A 285 -26.38 -9.43 -15.06
N ARG A 286 -26.32 -10.74 -14.81
CA ARG A 286 -26.98 -11.38 -13.67
C ARG A 286 -26.39 -10.92 -12.34
N LEU A 287 -25.06 -10.86 -12.21
CA LEU A 287 -24.38 -10.41 -10.99
C LEU A 287 -24.64 -8.93 -10.70
N GLU A 288 -24.62 -8.06 -11.72
CA GLU A 288 -24.96 -6.65 -11.57
C GLU A 288 -26.40 -6.46 -11.11
N ALA A 289 -27.35 -7.23 -11.67
CA ALA A 289 -28.75 -7.18 -11.25
C ALA A 289 -28.94 -7.65 -9.80
N LEU A 290 -28.14 -8.62 -9.33
CA LEU A 290 -28.12 -9.05 -7.93
C LEU A 290 -27.51 -7.98 -7.02
N HIS A 291 -26.37 -7.42 -7.40
CA HIS A 291 -25.71 -6.34 -6.67
C HIS A 291 -26.63 -5.13 -6.49
N ASP A 292 -27.33 -4.70 -7.56
CA ASP A 292 -28.27 -3.56 -7.51
C ASP A 292 -29.46 -3.81 -6.58
N LYS A 293 -29.95 -5.06 -6.50
CA LYS A 293 -31.01 -5.44 -5.54
C LYS A 293 -30.51 -5.37 -4.09
N MET A 294 -29.24 -5.71 -3.85
CA MET A 294 -28.62 -5.65 -2.53
C MET A 294 -28.26 -4.22 -2.11
N HIS A 295 -27.92 -3.36 -3.08
CA HIS A 295 -27.50 -1.97 -2.86
C HIS A 295 -28.29 -0.98 -3.74
N PRO A 296 -29.59 -0.76 -3.45
CA PRO A 296 -30.41 0.15 -4.23
C PRO A 296 -29.86 1.60 -4.16
N GLY A 297 -29.52 2.17 -5.32
CA GLY A 297 -29.05 3.56 -5.46
C GLY A 297 -27.56 3.75 -5.80
N HIS A 298 -26.75 2.69 -5.80
CA HIS A 298 -25.29 2.80 -6.04
C HIS A 298 -24.89 3.14 -7.49
N ARG A 299 -25.79 2.94 -8.47
CA ARG A 299 -25.53 3.23 -9.90
C ARG A 299 -25.35 4.73 -10.23
N ALA A 300 -25.88 5.63 -9.39
CA ALA A 300 -25.84 7.07 -9.69
C ALA A 300 -24.41 7.67 -9.75
N HIS A 301 -23.41 6.99 -9.17
CA HIS A 301 -22.04 7.50 -9.10
C HIS A 301 -21.07 6.90 -10.14
N ARG A 302 -21.34 5.72 -10.73
CA ARG A 302 -20.42 5.08 -11.69
C ARG A 302 -20.43 5.70 -13.10
N HIS A 303 -21.54 6.32 -13.52
CA HIS A 303 -21.69 6.84 -14.89
C HIS A 303 -21.22 8.29 -15.11
N GLN A 304 -20.78 9.04 -14.09
CA GLN A 304 -20.29 10.41 -14.29
C GLN A 304 -18.84 10.49 -14.80
N HIS A 305 -18.05 9.42 -14.69
CA HIS A 305 -16.67 9.40 -15.20
C HIS A 305 -16.49 8.75 -16.57
N ALA A 306 -17.57 8.23 -17.19
CA ALA A 306 -17.51 7.52 -18.47
C ALA A 306 -18.20 8.28 -19.63
N GLN A 307 -18.26 9.62 -19.58
CA GLN A 307 -18.55 10.41 -20.77
C GLN A 307 -17.28 11.09 -21.27
N PRO A 308 -16.75 10.74 -22.46
CA PRO A 308 -15.77 11.59 -23.12
C PRO A 308 -16.46 12.91 -23.47
N GLN A 309 -15.99 14.00 -22.87
CA GLN A 309 -16.31 15.34 -23.34
C GLN A 309 -15.92 15.42 -24.82
N ARG A 310 -16.91 15.36 -25.70
CA ARG A 310 -16.76 15.75 -27.09
C ARG A 310 -16.36 17.21 -27.11
N ARG A 311 -15.07 17.48 -27.31
CA ARG A 311 -14.57 18.81 -27.64
C ARG A 311 -15.10 19.18 -29.03
N ARG A 312 -15.84 20.29 -29.09
CA ARG A 312 -15.91 21.12 -30.28
C ARG A 312 -14.68 22.03 -30.29
#